data_AF-A0A5C6D440-F1
#
_entry.id   AF-A0A5C6D440-F1
#
_cell.length_a   1.000
_cell.length_b   1.000
_cell.length_c   1.000
_cell.angle_alpha   90.00
_cell.angle_beta   90.00
_cell.angle_gamma   90.00
#
_symmetry.space_group_name_H-M   'P 1'
#
loop_
_entity.id
_entity.type
_entity.pdbx_description
1 polymer ?
#
loop_
_entity_poly.entity_id
_entity_poly.type
_entity_poly.pdbx_seq_one_letter_code
_entity_poly.pdbx_strand_id
1 'polypeptide(L)'
;MACDKVPSSMLRTVAMVVFALVASSAFAIENHDGKPNFCIVGEERVKVLPGRTASDTIARSRFAPMWRPVPKFFQATDAESALPVPSATYAMIWQPQWQEEIGVSAEQRKTLLAINTSALAEASDQAVGFKKLSPEQQQAEVKSWAGKSAPWRRKLDNKIRVQIESVLTPQQLQTLRDFSFPRYAVGSLYDAETRREIDVSPHQEDQLRRIAEERLALLQAVSIDQAGKQWGMLTPVQQASLPELVKCQGPTSAILSIAWELGFDLDRLVPGYPMLAAAPVREHLGLSAAQEEQLNAITEESAARRENTRQEKLSGKAATSDTLSKWEATAKLQVEAILTPRQLATFNEIEFRRKAALALGYPEKREKVGMTEQQFAAFQRLDKETHQRRYRIDCEMLARALGSLSPRQQERLREKIDRKFYGKTVTGSE
;
A
#
# COMPACT_ATOMS: atom_id res chain seq x y z
N MET A 1 -34.45 -19.99 39.56
CA MET A 1 -34.03 -18.74 38.90
C MET A 1 -32.69 -18.35 39.47
N ALA A 2 -31.60 -18.79 38.83
CA ALA A 2 -30.24 -18.49 39.24
C ALA A 2 -29.59 -17.62 38.15
N CYS A 3 -29.20 -16.40 38.51
CA CYS A 3 -28.35 -15.55 37.71
C CYS A 3 -26.90 -15.96 37.99
N ASP A 4 -26.26 -16.66 37.06
CA ASP A 4 -24.85 -16.96 37.15
C ASP A 4 -24.01 -15.75 36.74
N LYS A 5 -23.17 -15.31 37.68
CA LYS A 5 -22.18 -14.25 37.55
C LYS A 5 -21.05 -14.74 36.64
N VAL A 6 -20.79 -13.98 35.58
CA VAL A 6 -19.57 -14.15 34.76
C VAL A 6 -18.33 -13.83 35.61
N PRO A 7 -17.29 -14.67 35.64
CA PRO A 7 -16.13 -14.45 36.51
C PRO A 7 -15.25 -13.29 36.02
N SER A 8 -14.90 -12.40 36.95
CA SER A 8 -13.97 -11.26 36.77
C SER A 8 -12.57 -11.65 36.26
N SER A 9 -12.23 -12.93 36.18
CA SER A 9 -10.95 -13.42 35.67
C SER A 9 -10.89 -13.52 34.14
N MET A 10 -12.02 -13.58 33.42
CA MET A 10 -12.02 -13.56 31.94
C MET A 10 -11.84 -12.15 31.34
N LEU A 11 -12.21 -11.10 32.08
CA LEU A 11 -12.03 -9.70 31.65
C LEU A 11 -10.59 -9.19 31.82
N ARG A 12 -9.74 -9.88 32.57
CA ARG A 12 -8.31 -9.50 32.74
C ARG A 12 -7.39 -10.11 31.68
N THR A 13 -7.75 -11.25 31.09
CA THR A 13 -6.93 -11.90 30.05
C THR A 13 -7.09 -11.25 28.67
N VAL A 14 -8.24 -10.64 28.37
CA VAL A 14 -8.47 -9.87 27.14
C VAL A 14 -7.81 -8.49 27.17
N ALA A 15 -7.63 -7.90 28.37
CA ALA A 15 -6.97 -6.61 28.55
C ALA A 15 -5.43 -6.67 28.47
N MET A 16 -4.80 -7.81 28.80
CA MET A 16 -3.33 -7.94 28.78
C MET A 16 -2.73 -8.21 27.39
N VAL A 17 -3.50 -8.78 26.45
CA VAL A 17 -2.99 -9.03 25.08
C VAL A 17 -3.03 -7.77 24.21
N VAL A 18 -3.88 -6.80 24.53
CA VAL A 18 -3.94 -5.49 23.85
C VAL A 18 -2.82 -4.55 24.32
N PHE A 19 -2.24 -4.78 25.52
CA PHE A 19 -1.25 -3.89 26.13
C PHE A 19 0.21 -4.14 25.68
N ALA A 20 0.52 -5.34 25.16
CA ALA A 20 1.89 -5.66 24.72
C ALA A 20 2.23 -5.19 23.29
N LEU A 21 1.24 -4.72 22.53
CA LEU A 21 1.38 -4.44 21.08
C LEU A 21 1.51 -2.96 20.71
N VAL A 22 1.42 -2.05 21.68
CA VAL A 22 1.45 -0.60 21.42
C VAL A 22 2.74 0.08 21.90
N ALA A 23 3.61 -0.60 22.66
CA ALA A 23 4.75 0.07 23.32
C ALA A 23 6.13 -0.13 22.67
N SER A 24 6.32 -1.06 21.73
CA SER A 24 7.63 -1.31 21.12
C SER A 24 7.49 -1.69 19.65
N SER A 25 8.01 -0.86 18.75
CA SER A 25 8.29 -1.26 17.37
C SER A 25 9.50 -2.20 17.36
N ALA A 26 9.33 -3.42 17.87
CA ALA A 26 10.29 -4.51 17.80
C ALA A 26 9.59 -5.72 17.16
N PHE A 27 10.11 -6.20 16.03
CA PHE A 27 9.48 -7.22 15.23
C PHE A 27 9.81 -8.61 15.78
N ALA A 28 8.78 -9.39 16.11
CA ALA A 28 8.88 -10.83 16.33
C ALA A 28 8.23 -11.55 15.15
N ILE A 29 9.00 -12.41 14.47
CA ILE A 29 8.51 -13.43 13.55
C ILE A 29 8.68 -14.75 14.29
N GLU A 30 7.59 -15.46 14.58
CA GLU A 30 7.66 -16.82 15.10
C GLU A 30 7.94 -17.78 13.94
N ASN A 31 9.06 -18.50 14.01
CA ASN A 31 9.29 -19.71 13.22
C ASN A 31 8.84 -20.94 14.02
N HIS A 32 8.68 -22.05 13.29
CA HIS A 32 8.15 -23.35 13.71
C HIS A 32 8.80 -24.02 14.95
N ASP A 33 9.83 -23.42 15.54
CA ASP A 33 10.61 -23.96 16.66
C ASP A 33 10.42 -23.21 18.00
N GLY A 34 9.44 -22.31 18.11
CA GLY A 34 9.01 -21.73 19.39
C GLY A 34 10.06 -20.85 20.12
N LYS A 35 11.06 -20.33 19.40
CA LYS A 35 12.01 -19.35 19.95
C LYS A 35 11.78 -17.96 19.33
N PRO A 36 11.62 -16.89 20.14
CA PRO A 36 11.48 -15.55 19.62
C PRO A 36 12.83 -15.07 19.05
N ASN A 37 12.92 -14.92 17.74
CA ASN A 37 13.98 -14.13 17.10
C ASN A 37 13.48 -12.69 16.95
N PHE A 38 14.11 -11.77 17.68
CA PHE A 38 13.92 -10.35 17.50
C PHE A 38 14.59 -9.93 16.19
N CYS A 39 13.80 -9.62 15.15
CA CYS A 39 14.28 -8.82 14.04
C CYS A 39 14.26 -7.36 14.51
N ILE A 40 15.35 -6.93 15.13
CA ILE A 40 15.63 -5.51 15.26
C ILE A 40 15.81 -5.00 13.82
N VAL A 41 14.89 -4.17 13.34
CA VAL A 41 15.20 -3.25 12.24
C VAL A 41 16.24 -2.32 12.84
N GLY A 42 17.50 -2.70 12.66
CA GLY A 42 18.66 -2.03 13.22
C GLY A 42 18.67 -0.56 12.84
N GLU A 43 19.46 0.19 13.61
CA GLU A 43 19.86 1.58 13.44
C GLU A 43 20.47 1.89 12.07
N GLU A 44 19.73 1.67 10.97
CA GLU A 44 20.09 2.26 9.69
C GLU A 44 19.79 3.75 9.80
N ARG A 45 20.84 4.50 10.14
CA ARG A 45 20.99 5.90 9.71
C ARG A 45 20.34 5.99 8.34
N VAL A 46 19.34 6.86 8.17
CA VAL A 46 18.76 7.18 6.87
C VAL A 46 19.94 7.55 5.97
N LYS A 47 20.41 6.59 5.17
CA LYS A 47 21.47 6.85 4.20
C LYS A 47 20.80 7.64 3.12
N VAL A 48 20.91 8.96 3.27
CA VAL A 48 20.61 9.90 2.21
C VAL A 48 21.39 9.42 1.00
N LEU A 49 20.68 8.96 -0.04
CA LEU A 49 21.30 8.50 -1.28
C LEU A 49 22.19 9.64 -1.80
N PRO A 50 23.42 9.35 -2.27
CA PRO A 50 24.31 10.39 -2.78
C PRO A 50 23.58 11.22 -3.84
N GLY A 51 23.50 12.54 -3.62
CA GLY A 51 22.79 13.49 -4.47
C GLY A 51 21.38 13.90 -3.99
N ARG A 52 20.85 13.33 -2.91
CA ARG A 52 19.58 13.78 -2.30
C ARG A 52 19.86 14.58 -1.02
N THR A 53 18.97 15.49 -0.66
CA THR A 53 19.02 16.17 0.65
C THR A 53 18.07 15.49 1.65
N ALA A 54 18.32 15.69 2.94
CA ALA A 54 17.37 15.29 3.99
C ALA A 54 16.00 15.95 3.77
N SER A 55 15.98 17.20 3.28
CA SER A 55 14.77 17.93 2.88
C SER A 55 13.98 17.21 1.79
N ASP A 56 14.64 16.64 0.78
CA ASP A 56 13.97 15.89 -0.29
C ASP A 56 13.33 14.60 0.21
N THR A 57 13.94 13.98 1.22
CA THR A 57 13.41 12.76 1.85
C THR A 57 12.16 13.08 2.67
N ILE A 58 12.16 14.17 3.43
CA ILE A 58 10.99 14.64 4.21
C ILE A 58 9.85 15.08 3.29
N ALA A 59 10.15 15.84 2.23
CA ALA A 59 9.15 16.28 1.25
C ALA A 59 8.51 15.10 0.49
N ARG A 60 9.27 14.01 0.29
CA ARG A 60 8.73 12.74 -0.19
C ARG A 60 7.84 12.08 0.86
N SER A 61 8.28 11.96 2.11
CA SER A 61 7.49 11.35 3.20
C SER A 61 6.12 12.03 3.42
N ARG A 62 6.04 13.36 3.29
CA ARG A 62 4.78 14.13 3.38
C ARG A 62 3.79 13.89 2.25
N PHE A 63 4.25 13.33 1.12
CA PHE A 63 3.42 12.95 -0.02
C PHE A 63 3.31 11.43 -0.19
N ALA A 64 4.17 10.67 0.49
CA ALA A 64 4.51 9.27 0.23
C ALA A 64 3.36 8.26 0.27
N PRO A 65 2.28 8.44 1.04
CA PRO A 65 1.40 7.30 1.24
C PRO A 65 0.12 7.36 0.38
N MET A 66 -0.24 8.48 -0.25
CA MET A 66 -1.65 8.71 -0.62
C MET A 66 -2.17 8.14 -1.96
N TRP A 67 -1.37 7.47 -2.79
CA TRP A 67 -1.78 7.18 -4.18
C TRP A 67 -1.12 5.95 -4.84
N ARG A 68 -1.39 4.73 -4.35
CA ARG A 68 -1.03 3.55 -5.14
C ARG A 68 -2.09 3.35 -6.23
N PRO A 69 -1.73 3.38 -7.53
CA PRO A 69 -2.72 3.23 -8.59
C PRO A 69 -3.41 1.87 -8.47
N VAL A 70 -4.71 1.87 -8.68
CA VAL A 70 -5.51 0.64 -8.74
C VAL A 70 -5.33 0.11 -10.17
N PRO A 71 -4.80 -1.10 -10.38
CA PRO A 71 -4.66 -1.63 -11.74
C PRO A 71 -6.04 -1.82 -12.36
N LYS A 72 -6.16 -1.67 -13.69
CA LYS A 72 -7.43 -1.87 -14.43
C LYS A 72 -7.96 -3.29 -14.32
N PHE A 73 -7.05 -4.25 -14.33
CA PHE A 73 -7.37 -5.67 -14.20
C PHE A 73 -6.84 -6.20 -12.89
N PHE A 74 -7.67 -7.01 -12.25
CA PHE A 74 -7.34 -7.70 -11.01
C PHE A 74 -6.13 -8.62 -11.27
N GLN A 75 -5.02 -8.34 -10.60
CA GLN A 75 -3.93 -9.30 -10.52
C GLN A 75 -4.33 -10.31 -9.46
N ALA A 76 -4.60 -11.56 -9.86
CA ALA A 76 -4.62 -12.65 -8.91
C ALA A 76 -3.23 -12.69 -8.27
N THR A 77 -3.14 -12.21 -7.04
CA THR A 77 -1.94 -12.29 -6.22
C THR A 77 -2.03 -13.56 -5.40
N ASP A 78 -1.98 -14.70 -6.07
CA ASP A 78 -1.31 -15.86 -5.52
C ASP A 78 0.17 -15.47 -5.42
N ALA A 79 0.52 -14.83 -4.29
CA ALA A 79 1.82 -14.24 -4.03
C ALA A 79 2.97 -15.26 -4.10
N GLU A 80 2.64 -16.56 -4.08
CA GLU A 80 3.56 -17.68 -4.25
C GLU A 80 3.76 -18.11 -5.71
N SER A 81 2.85 -17.75 -6.63
CA SER A 81 2.89 -18.13 -8.05
C SER A 81 3.22 -16.95 -8.99
N ALA A 82 3.27 -15.72 -8.47
CA ALA A 82 3.59 -14.52 -9.24
C ALA A 82 5.03 -14.60 -9.76
N LEU A 83 5.17 -15.23 -10.93
CA LEU A 83 6.40 -15.33 -11.68
C LEU A 83 7.01 -13.93 -11.82
N PRO A 84 8.34 -13.79 -11.67
CA PRO A 84 8.99 -12.49 -11.72
C PRO A 84 8.68 -11.83 -13.07
N VAL A 85 7.95 -10.71 -13.04
CA VAL A 85 7.52 -10.01 -14.26
C VAL A 85 8.74 -9.73 -15.15
N PRO A 86 8.83 -10.28 -16.38
CA PRO A 86 10.03 -10.19 -17.21
C PRO A 86 10.52 -8.77 -17.48
N SER A 87 9.57 -7.85 -17.66
CA SER A 87 9.83 -6.43 -17.74
C SER A 87 8.91 -5.62 -16.85
N ALA A 88 9.48 -4.76 -16.01
CA ALA A 88 8.71 -3.87 -15.16
C ALA A 88 8.03 -2.74 -15.96
N THR A 89 8.65 -2.31 -17.07
CA THR A 89 8.13 -1.27 -17.96
C THR A 89 6.89 -1.73 -18.72
N TYR A 90 6.91 -2.97 -19.23
CA TYR A 90 5.77 -3.55 -19.96
C TYR A 90 5.05 -4.64 -19.17
N ALA A 91 4.98 -4.53 -17.84
CA ALA A 91 4.37 -5.54 -16.99
C ALA A 91 2.93 -5.92 -17.38
N MET A 92 2.20 -4.97 -17.95
CA MET A 92 0.80 -5.13 -18.37
C MET A 92 0.63 -6.06 -19.58
N ILE A 93 1.61 -6.13 -20.48
CA ILE A 93 1.50 -6.92 -21.73
C ILE A 93 1.33 -8.41 -21.48
N TRP A 94 1.71 -8.88 -20.29
CA TRP A 94 1.63 -10.29 -19.91
C TRP A 94 0.24 -10.73 -19.46
N GLN A 95 -0.70 -9.81 -19.31
CA GLN A 95 -2.08 -10.14 -18.96
C GLN A 95 -2.93 -10.26 -20.24
N PRO A 96 -3.68 -11.37 -20.43
CA PRO A 96 -4.49 -11.58 -21.62
C PRO A 96 -5.46 -10.42 -21.93
N GLN A 97 -6.04 -9.82 -20.89
CA GLN A 97 -6.99 -8.72 -21.02
C GLN A 97 -6.35 -7.46 -21.63
N TRP A 98 -5.08 -7.18 -21.31
CA TRP A 98 -4.35 -6.07 -21.95
C TRP A 98 -3.99 -6.38 -23.39
N GLN A 99 -3.65 -7.64 -23.71
CA GLN A 99 -3.35 -8.04 -25.09
C GLN A 99 -4.58 -7.92 -26.00
N GLU A 100 -5.77 -8.18 -25.46
CA GLU A 100 -7.03 -7.95 -26.16
C GLU A 100 -7.28 -6.45 -26.39
N GLU A 101 -7.16 -5.64 -25.33
CA GLU A 101 -7.43 -4.20 -25.44
C GLU A 101 -6.49 -3.44 -26.38
N ILE A 102 -5.22 -3.81 -26.45
CA ILE A 102 -4.28 -3.17 -27.39
C ILE A 102 -4.32 -3.81 -28.79
N GLY A 103 -5.17 -4.82 -29.00
CA GLY A 103 -5.33 -5.50 -30.29
C GLY A 103 -4.09 -6.30 -30.72
N VAL A 104 -3.46 -7.03 -29.80
CA VAL A 104 -2.35 -7.94 -30.14
C VAL A 104 -2.86 -9.12 -30.97
N SER A 105 -2.28 -9.29 -32.17
CA SER A 105 -2.63 -10.40 -33.08
C SER A 105 -2.20 -11.76 -32.51
N ALA A 106 -2.78 -12.85 -33.03
CA ALA A 106 -2.42 -14.21 -32.58
C ALA A 106 -0.92 -14.50 -32.73
N GLU A 107 -0.30 -14.06 -33.84
CA GLU A 107 1.14 -14.21 -34.07
C GLU A 107 1.97 -13.39 -33.08
N GLN A 108 1.60 -12.13 -32.84
CA GLN A 108 2.27 -11.31 -31.83
C GLN A 108 2.15 -11.93 -30.42
N ARG A 109 0.99 -12.49 -30.05
CA ARG A 109 0.79 -13.19 -28.77
C ARG A 109 1.71 -14.40 -28.64
N LYS A 110 1.86 -15.19 -29.71
CA LYS A 110 2.78 -16.34 -29.75
C LYS A 110 4.23 -15.90 -29.53
N THR A 111 4.66 -14.83 -30.20
CA THR A 111 6.02 -14.29 -30.02
C THR A 111 6.24 -13.72 -28.62
N LEU A 112 5.27 -12.95 -28.09
CA LEU A 112 5.32 -12.44 -26.72
C LEU A 112 5.39 -13.58 -25.70
N LEU A 113 4.61 -14.66 -25.87
CA LEU A 113 4.69 -15.83 -25.00
C LEU A 113 6.09 -16.46 -25.03
N ALA A 114 6.70 -16.61 -26.21
CA ALA A 114 8.06 -17.14 -26.33
C ALA A 114 9.09 -16.23 -25.63
N ILE A 115 8.97 -14.91 -25.76
CA ILE A 115 9.79 -13.93 -25.05
C ILE A 115 9.63 -14.11 -23.53
N ASN A 116 8.40 -14.19 -23.02
CA ASN A 116 8.11 -14.37 -21.59
C ASN A 116 8.75 -15.66 -21.06
N THR A 117 8.52 -16.79 -21.73
CA THR A 117 9.06 -18.09 -21.34
C THR A 117 10.58 -18.08 -21.28
N SER A 118 11.24 -17.50 -22.29
CA SER A 118 12.71 -17.37 -22.30
C SER A 118 13.21 -16.47 -21.16
N ALA A 119 12.52 -15.36 -20.89
CA ALA A 119 12.90 -14.44 -19.83
C ALA A 119 12.76 -15.05 -18.42
N LEU A 120 11.71 -15.85 -18.20
CA LEU A 120 11.49 -16.55 -16.95
C LEU A 120 12.54 -17.63 -16.70
N ALA A 121 12.93 -18.37 -17.74
CA ALA A 121 14.04 -19.32 -17.65
C ALA A 121 15.35 -18.61 -17.29
N GLU A 122 15.69 -17.52 -17.99
CA GLU A 122 16.90 -16.74 -17.70
C GLU A 122 16.88 -16.16 -16.28
N ALA A 123 15.74 -15.64 -15.81
CA ALA A 123 15.59 -15.14 -14.44
C ALA A 123 15.73 -16.26 -13.39
N SER A 124 15.20 -17.45 -13.68
CA SER A 124 15.33 -18.63 -12.82
C SER A 124 16.78 -19.07 -12.70
N ASP A 125 17.52 -19.14 -13.80
CA ASP A 125 18.94 -19.51 -13.80
C ASP A 125 19.78 -18.53 -12.98
N GLN A 126 19.52 -17.23 -13.10
CA GLN A 126 20.17 -16.19 -12.30
C GLN A 126 19.85 -16.33 -10.80
N ALA A 127 18.59 -16.60 -10.46
CA ALA A 127 18.17 -16.81 -9.08
C ALA A 127 18.83 -18.06 -8.47
N VAL A 128 18.95 -19.14 -9.23
CA VAL A 128 19.67 -20.36 -8.81
C VAL A 128 21.16 -20.07 -8.64
N GLY A 129 21.78 -19.34 -9.57
CA GLY A 129 23.18 -18.92 -9.47
C GLY A 129 23.45 -18.10 -8.20
N PHE A 130 22.58 -17.14 -7.89
CA PHE A 130 22.68 -16.33 -6.67
C PHE A 130 22.53 -17.19 -5.40
N LYS A 131 21.60 -18.15 -5.38
CA LYS A 131 21.41 -19.08 -4.24
C LYS A 131 22.59 -20.01 -3.98
N LYS A 132 23.46 -20.24 -4.98
CA LYS A 132 24.68 -21.05 -4.83
C LYS A 132 25.84 -20.29 -4.19
N LEU A 133 25.76 -18.96 -4.11
CA LEU A 133 26.74 -18.14 -3.40
C LEU A 133 26.63 -18.38 -1.89
N SER A 134 27.74 -18.22 -1.15
CA SER A 134 27.70 -18.26 0.32
C SER A 134 26.86 -17.09 0.87
N PRO A 135 26.32 -17.18 2.09
CA PRO A 135 25.57 -16.08 2.71
C PRO A 135 26.34 -14.74 2.72
N GLU A 136 27.66 -14.78 2.97
CA GLU A 136 28.52 -13.59 2.96
C GLU A 136 28.65 -12.99 1.57
N GLN A 137 28.76 -13.82 0.54
CA GLN A 137 28.82 -13.39 -0.86
C GLN A 137 27.48 -12.82 -1.32
N GLN A 138 26.36 -13.46 -0.95
CA GLN A 138 25.02 -12.93 -1.23
C GLN A 138 24.84 -11.54 -0.59
N GLN A 139 25.26 -11.38 0.67
CA GLN A 139 25.18 -10.11 1.37
C GLN A 139 26.11 -9.05 0.73
N ALA A 140 27.32 -9.44 0.32
CA ALA A 140 28.25 -8.56 -0.39
C ALA A 140 27.69 -8.09 -1.74
N GLU A 141 27.08 -8.99 -2.51
CA GLU A 141 26.40 -8.64 -3.77
C GLU A 141 25.22 -7.70 -3.52
N VAL A 142 24.31 -8.04 -2.61
CA VAL A 142 23.16 -7.19 -2.28
C VAL A 142 23.62 -5.79 -1.83
N LYS A 143 24.68 -5.73 -1.01
CA LYS A 143 25.29 -4.48 -0.57
C LYS A 143 25.89 -3.70 -1.75
N SER A 144 26.54 -4.38 -2.70
CA SER A 144 27.11 -3.77 -3.90
C SER A 144 26.04 -3.13 -4.80
N TRP A 145 24.81 -3.63 -4.76
CA TRP A 145 23.71 -3.05 -5.54
C TRP A 145 23.24 -1.69 -5.00
N ALA A 146 23.59 -1.35 -3.76
CA ALA A 146 23.31 -0.06 -3.12
C ALA A 146 21.82 0.35 -3.22
N GLY A 147 20.91 -0.59 -2.95
CA GLY A 147 19.46 -0.38 -3.00
C GLY A 147 18.86 -0.28 -4.41
N LYS A 148 19.65 -0.54 -5.45
CA LYS A 148 19.19 -0.61 -6.84
C LYS A 148 18.90 -2.07 -7.23
N SER A 149 18.15 -2.29 -8.31
CA SER A 149 17.95 -3.64 -8.85
C SER A 149 19.28 -4.28 -9.27
N ALA A 150 19.40 -5.60 -9.11
CA ALA A 150 20.59 -6.35 -9.50
C ALA A 150 21.00 -6.06 -10.96
N PRO A 151 22.30 -5.99 -11.29
CA PRO A 151 22.76 -5.67 -12.65
C PRO A 151 22.19 -6.60 -13.72
N TRP A 152 22.13 -7.90 -13.45
CA TRP A 152 21.53 -8.89 -14.36
C TRP A 152 20.06 -8.60 -14.63
N ARG A 153 19.32 -8.17 -13.59
CA ARG A 153 17.88 -7.86 -13.71
C ARG A 153 17.64 -6.67 -14.62
N ARG A 154 18.50 -5.64 -14.57
CA ARG A 154 18.40 -4.48 -15.47
C ARG A 154 18.76 -4.84 -16.91
N LYS A 155 19.77 -5.69 -17.10
CA LYS A 155 20.14 -6.19 -18.44
C LYS A 155 19.00 -7.00 -19.05
N LEU A 156 18.41 -7.91 -18.27
CA LEU A 156 17.26 -8.71 -18.68
C LEU A 156 16.07 -7.81 -19.01
N ASP A 157 15.67 -6.91 -18.12
CA ASP A 157 14.55 -5.98 -18.35
C ASP A 157 14.73 -5.16 -19.65
N ASN A 158 15.93 -4.60 -19.88
CA ASN A 158 16.25 -3.88 -21.13
C ASN A 158 16.17 -4.78 -22.38
N LYS A 159 16.71 -6.00 -22.30
CA LYS A 159 16.65 -6.98 -23.41
C LYS A 159 15.21 -7.32 -23.77
N ILE A 160 14.39 -7.63 -22.76
CA ILE A 160 12.97 -7.96 -22.94
C ILE A 160 12.20 -6.75 -23.46
N ARG A 161 12.49 -5.55 -22.97
CA ARG A 161 11.88 -4.31 -23.46
C ARG A 161 12.07 -4.14 -24.96
N VAL A 162 13.30 -4.25 -25.46
CA VAL A 162 13.62 -4.13 -26.89
C VAL A 162 12.90 -5.20 -27.72
N GLN A 163 12.83 -6.44 -27.20
CA GLN A 163 12.11 -7.51 -27.88
C GLN A 163 10.61 -7.23 -27.99
N ILE A 164 9.97 -6.76 -26.91
CA ILE A 164 8.55 -6.35 -26.94
C ILE A 164 8.34 -5.21 -27.95
N GLU A 165 9.21 -4.20 -27.94
CA GLU A 165 9.12 -3.04 -28.84
C GLU A 165 9.29 -3.44 -30.32
N SER A 166 10.02 -4.51 -30.61
CA SER A 166 10.16 -5.04 -31.97
C SER A 166 8.93 -5.83 -32.47
N VAL A 167 8.10 -6.33 -31.55
CA VAL A 167 6.90 -7.13 -31.88
C VAL A 167 5.66 -6.26 -32.05
N LEU A 168 5.56 -5.19 -31.26
CA LEU A 168 4.40 -4.32 -31.23
C LEU A 168 4.51 -3.20 -32.27
N THR A 169 3.38 -2.79 -32.84
CA THR A 169 3.35 -1.62 -33.72
C THR A 169 3.57 -0.34 -32.92
N PRO A 170 4.02 0.76 -33.55
CA PRO A 170 4.14 2.05 -32.88
C PRO A 170 2.84 2.49 -32.19
N GLN A 171 1.69 2.24 -32.80
CA GLN A 171 0.38 2.54 -32.21
C GLN A 171 0.10 1.68 -30.96
N GLN A 172 0.39 0.38 -31.00
CA GLN A 172 0.23 -0.50 -29.84
C GLN A 172 1.15 -0.09 -28.68
N LEU A 173 2.39 0.29 -28.98
CA LEU A 173 3.33 0.82 -27.99
C LEU A 173 2.83 2.13 -27.37
N GLN A 174 2.31 3.04 -28.19
CA GLN A 174 1.73 4.28 -27.70
C GLN A 174 0.53 4.01 -26.80
N THR A 175 -0.38 3.11 -27.18
CA THR A 175 -1.50 2.70 -26.35
C THR A 175 -1.04 2.11 -25.01
N LEU A 176 -0.01 1.25 -25.00
CA LEU A 176 0.56 0.74 -23.74
C LEU A 176 1.13 1.85 -22.87
N ARG A 177 1.83 2.81 -23.46
CA ARG A 177 2.36 3.99 -22.76
C ARG A 177 1.23 4.83 -22.19
N ASP A 178 0.18 5.10 -22.95
CA ASP A 178 -0.98 5.86 -22.46
C ASP A 178 -1.72 5.14 -21.33
N PHE A 179 -1.81 3.81 -21.36
CA PHE A 179 -2.39 3.03 -20.26
C PHE A 179 -1.52 2.99 -19.01
N SER A 180 -0.20 3.02 -19.17
CA SER A 180 0.74 3.00 -18.05
C SER A 180 1.12 4.39 -17.55
N PHE A 181 0.89 5.43 -18.35
CA PHE A 181 1.13 6.83 -18.00
C PHE A 181 0.44 7.19 -16.70
N PRO A 182 -0.85 6.88 -16.46
CA PRO A 182 -1.48 7.07 -15.16
C PRO A 182 -0.68 6.56 -13.97
N ARG A 183 -0.21 5.31 -14.07
CA ARG A 183 0.55 4.64 -13.03
C ARG A 183 1.90 5.34 -12.78
N TYR A 184 2.57 5.77 -13.84
CA TYR A 184 3.89 6.42 -13.74
C TYR A 184 3.81 7.91 -13.41
N ALA A 185 2.77 8.61 -13.84
CA ALA A 185 2.50 10.01 -13.56
C ALA A 185 2.31 10.22 -12.07
N VAL A 186 1.47 9.39 -11.45
CA VAL A 186 1.31 9.35 -10.00
C VAL A 186 2.65 9.08 -9.32
N GLY A 187 3.32 7.98 -9.72
CA GLY A 187 4.66 7.60 -9.26
C GLY A 187 5.68 8.75 -9.28
N SER A 188 5.59 9.58 -10.32
CA SER A 188 6.52 10.68 -10.57
C SER A 188 6.11 11.96 -9.85
N LEU A 189 4.81 12.25 -9.72
CA LEU A 189 4.30 13.39 -8.94
C LEU A 189 4.58 13.25 -7.44
N TYR A 190 4.82 12.04 -6.91
CA TYR A 190 5.36 11.87 -5.55
C TYR A 190 6.76 12.43 -5.35
N ASP A 191 7.55 12.44 -6.40
CA ASP A 191 8.94 12.80 -6.32
C ASP A 191 9.07 14.32 -6.27
N ALA A 192 9.49 14.85 -5.12
CA ALA A 192 9.69 16.29 -4.93
C ALA A 192 10.63 16.89 -6.00
N GLU A 193 11.60 16.12 -6.47
CA GLU A 193 12.47 16.50 -7.58
C GLU A 193 11.70 16.63 -8.90
N THR A 194 10.81 15.69 -9.22
CA THR A 194 9.89 15.81 -10.37
C THR A 194 8.98 17.01 -10.26
N ARG A 195 8.37 17.25 -9.11
CA ARG A 195 7.49 18.41 -8.93
C ARG A 195 8.25 19.72 -9.15
N ARG A 196 9.49 19.83 -8.65
CA ARG A 196 10.36 20.98 -8.93
C ARG A 196 10.71 21.10 -10.41
N GLU A 197 11.09 20.01 -11.08
CA GLU A 197 11.47 20.03 -12.50
C GLU A 197 10.30 20.38 -13.45
N ILE A 198 9.07 20.06 -13.07
CA ILE A 198 7.88 20.45 -13.82
C ILE A 198 7.27 21.76 -13.29
N ASP A 199 7.98 22.51 -12.46
CA ASP A 199 7.56 23.82 -11.92
C ASP A 199 6.19 23.79 -11.20
N VAL A 200 5.89 22.75 -10.42
CA VAL A 200 4.66 22.72 -9.60
C VAL A 200 4.74 23.81 -8.54
N SER A 201 3.76 24.72 -8.54
CA SER A 201 3.65 25.78 -7.53
C SER A 201 3.18 25.23 -6.17
N PRO A 202 3.44 25.93 -5.05
CA PRO A 202 2.93 25.53 -3.74
C PRO A 202 1.41 25.36 -3.69
N HIS A 203 0.67 26.23 -4.38
CA HIS A 203 -0.78 26.13 -4.50
C HIS A 203 -1.22 24.84 -5.22
N GLN A 204 -0.53 24.48 -6.30
CA GLN A 204 -0.79 23.21 -7.00
C GLN A 204 -0.41 22.00 -6.13
N GLU A 205 0.66 22.08 -5.33
CA GLU A 205 1.00 21.00 -4.38
C GLU A 205 -0.11 20.80 -3.35
N ASP A 206 -0.68 21.87 -2.79
CA ASP A 206 -1.80 21.79 -1.87
C ASP A 206 -3.06 21.23 -2.55
N GLN A 207 -3.32 21.62 -3.80
CA GLN A 207 -4.43 21.06 -4.57
C GLN A 207 -4.24 19.56 -4.83
N LEU A 208 -3.05 19.13 -5.26
CA LEU A 208 -2.72 17.71 -5.44
C LEU A 208 -2.87 16.93 -4.14
N ARG A 209 -2.48 17.52 -2.99
CA ARG A 209 -2.67 16.93 -1.67
C ARG A 209 -4.15 16.73 -1.35
N ARG A 210 -5.00 17.74 -1.57
CA ARG A 210 -6.45 17.64 -1.35
C ARG A 210 -7.10 16.55 -2.20
N ILE A 211 -6.72 16.44 -3.48
CA ILE A 211 -7.26 15.39 -4.35
C ILE A 211 -6.83 14.00 -3.86
N ALA A 212 -5.60 13.87 -3.33
CA ALA A 212 -5.12 12.61 -2.77
C ALA A 212 -5.89 12.21 -1.50
N GLU A 213 -6.18 13.18 -0.63
CA GLU A 213 -6.99 12.98 0.58
C GLU A 213 -8.42 12.56 0.22
N GLU A 214 -9.04 13.23 -0.76
CA GLU A 214 -10.38 12.90 -1.25
C GLU A 214 -10.42 11.49 -1.86
N ARG A 215 -9.42 11.13 -2.67
CA ARG A 215 -9.26 9.77 -3.20
C ARG A 215 -9.23 8.74 -2.08
N LEU A 216 -8.43 8.97 -1.03
CA LEU A 216 -8.33 8.05 0.10
C LEU A 216 -9.67 7.89 0.82
N ALA A 217 -10.38 9.00 1.05
CA ALA A 217 -11.71 8.98 1.64
C ALA A 217 -12.69 8.15 0.78
N LEU A 218 -12.70 8.34 -0.54
CA LEU A 218 -13.55 7.56 -1.44
C LEU A 218 -13.21 6.06 -1.42
N LEU A 219 -11.92 5.70 -1.44
CA LEU A 219 -11.48 4.31 -1.34
C LEU A 219 -11.82 3.68 0.01
N GLN A 220 -11.75 4.44 1.10
CA GLN A 220 -12.17 4.02 2.43
C GLN A 220 -13.66 3.74 2.49
N ALA A 221 -14.49 4.63 1.94
CA ALA A 221 -15.94 4.42 1.86
C ALA A 221 -16.26 3.12 1.11
N VAL A 222 -15.57 2.85 -0.01
CA VAL A 222 -15.69 1.58 -0.74
C VAL A 222 -15.25 0.38 0.10
N SER A 223 -14.15 0.48 0.84
CA SER A 223 -13.67 -0.59 1.73
C SER A 223 -14.65 -0.91 2.86
N ILE A 224 -15.24 0.12 3.48
CA ILE A 224 -16.25 -0.03 4.55
C ILE A 224 -17.52 -0.67 3.99
N ASP A 225 -18.00 -0.20 2.84
CA ASP A 225 -19.16 -0.78 2.15
C ASP A 225 -18.93 -2.26 1.78
N GLN A 226 -17.77 -2.58 1.20
CA GLN A 226 -17.38 -3.95 0.86
C GLN A 226 -17.36 -4.84 2.11
N ALA A 227 -16.73 -4.40 3.20
CA ALA A 227 -16.66 -5.15 4.44
C ALA A 227 -18.05 -5.38 5.04
N GLY A 228 -18.94 -4.39 4.98
CA GLY A 228 -20.34 -4.53 5.41
C GLY A 228 -21.11 -5.56 4.58
N LYS A 229 -20.97 -5.52 3.25
CA LYS A 229 -21.59 -6.49 2.33
C LYS A 229 -21.07 -7.91 2.56
N GLN A 230 -19.76 -8.08 2.66
CA GLN A 230 -19.14 -9.39 2.96
C GLN A 230 -19.61 -9.93 4.31
N TRP A 231 -19.70 -9.08 5.33
CA TRP A 231 -20.23 -9.47 6.63
C TRP A 231 -21.68 -9.96 6.55
N GLY A 232 -22.53 -9.26 5.80
CA GLY A 232 -23.94 -9.63 5.59
C GLY A 232 -24.16 -10.91 4.77
N MET A 233 -23.15 -11.38 4.03
CA MET A 233 -23.21 -12.65 3.31
C MET A 233 -22.92 -13.87 4.20
N LEU A 234 -22.41 -13.67 5.41
CA LEU A 234 -22.05 -14.74 6.33
C LEU A 234 -23.23 -15.08 7.26
N THR A 235 -23.34 -16.35 7.63
CA THR A 235 -24.28 -16.79 8.66
C THR A 235 -23.80 -16.37 10.06
N PRO A 236 -24.68 -16.29 11.07
CA PRO A 236 -24.25 -15.98 12.44
C PRO A 236 -23.18 -16.94 12.99
N VAL A 237 -23.24 -18.22 12.61
CA VAL A 237 -22.23 -19.24 12.99
C VAL A 237 -20.88 -18.93 12.35
N GLN A 238 -20.88 -18.55 11.07
CA GLN A 238 -19.66 -18.12 10.36
C GLN A 238 -19.10 -16.82 10.94
N GLN A 239 -19.95 -15.86 11.30
CA GLN A 239 -19.53 -14.61 11.93
C GLN A 239 -18.87 -14.85 13.29
N ALA A 240 -19.38 -15.80 14.07
CA ALA A 240 -18.83 -16.15 15.38
C ALA A 240 -17.45 -16.82 15.32
N SER A 241 -17.05 -17.40 14.18
CA SER A 241 -15.72 -18.02 14.01
C SER A 241 -14.64 -17.02 13.55
N LEU A 242 -15.03 -15.85 13.05
CA LEU A 242 -14.11 -14.84 12.53
C LEU A 242 -13.14 -14.22 13.55
N PRO A 243 -13.48 -13.99 14.84
CA PRO A 243 -12.55 -13.43 15.80
C PRO A 243 -11.24 -14.21 15.92
N GLU A 244 -11.31 -15.55 15.95
CA GLU A 244 -10.11 -16.40 16.01
C GLU A 244 -9.33 -16.34 14.70
N LEU A 245 -10.02 -16.32 13.56
CA LEU A 245 -9.38 -16.21 12.25
C LEU A 245 -8.63 -14.87 12.08
N VAL A 246 -9.22 -13.76 12.55
CA VAL A 246 -8.60 -12.44 12.55
C VAL A 246 -7.41 -12.39 13.52
N LYS A 247 -7.51 -13.03 14.69
CA LYS A 247 -6.41 -13.11 15.66
C LYS A 247 -5.19 -13.83 15.08
N CYS A 248 -5.39 -14.93 14.36
CA CYS A 248 -4.31 -15.69 13.70
C CYS A 248 -3.63 -14.93 12.55
N GLN A 249 -4.24 -13.88 12.01
CA GLN A 249 -3.63 -13.06 10.95
C GLN A 249 -2.50 -12.15 11.48
N GLY A 250 -2.43 -11.96 12.79
CA GLY A 250 -1.48 -11.07 13.44
C GLY A 250 -1.81 -9.59 13.19
N PRO A 251 -1.49 -8.71 14.14
CA PRO A 251 -1.74 -7.27 14.02
C PRO A 251 -0.96 -6.66 12.85
N THR A 252 0.27 -7.16 12.58
CA THR A 252 1.18 -6.60 11.59
C THR A 252 0.66 -6.71 10.15
N SER A 253 0.10 -7.84 9.74
CA SER A 253 -0.36 -8.02 8.35
C SER A 253 -1.66 -7.25 8.08
N ALA A 254 -2.56 -7.19 9.07
CA ALA A 254 -3.78 -6.42 8.98
C ALA A 254 -3.51 -4.90 9.02
N ILE A 255 -2.65 -4.43 9.93
CA ILE A 255 -2.28 -3.01 10.05
C ILE A 255 -1.48 -2.58 8.82
N LEU A 256 -0.55 -3.38 8.30
CA LEU A 256 0.18 -3.05 7.08
C LEU A 256 -0.70 -3.10 5.84
N SER A 257 -1.63 -4.06 5.73
CA SER A 257 -2.57 -4.11 4.59
C SER A 257 -3.57 -2.96 4.63
N ILE A 258 -4.11 -2.65 5.81
CA ILE A 258 -4.94 -1.45 6.02
C ILE A 258 -4.09 -0.20 5.75
N ALA A 259 -2.85 -0.12 6.22
CA ALA A 259 -1.96 0.99 5.91
C ALA A 259 -1.68 1.19 4.45
N TRP A 260 -1.51 0.07 3.76
CA TRP A 260 -1.30 0.00 2.34
C TRP A 260 -2.54 0.47 1.57
N GLU A 261 -3.74 0.01 1.96
CA GLU A 261 -5.01 0.43 1.36
C GLU A 261 -5.36 1.89 1.67
N LEU A 262 -4.99 2.36 2.86
CA LEU A 262 -5.38 3.66 3.39
C LEU A 262 -4.39 4.77 3.07
N GLY A 263 -3.28 4.44 2.42
CA GLY A 263 -2.29 5.41 2.02
C GLY A 263 -1.94 6.39 3.14
N PHE A 264 -1.67 5.84 4.32
CA PHE A 264 -1.55 6.60 5.58
C PHE A 264 -0.56 7.75 5.54
N ASP A 265 -1.08 8.97 5.49
CA ASP A 265 -0.33 10.14 5.91
C ASP A 265 0.03 10.01 7.40
N LEU A 266 1.30 9.72 7.67
CA LEU A 266 1.82 9.59 9.03
C LEU A 266 1.68 10.89 9.82
N ASP A 267 1.49 12.03 9.15
CA ASP A 267 1.28 13.32 9.79
C ASP A 267 -0.19 13.53 10.21
N ARG A 268 -1.12 12.65 9.82
CA ARG A 268 -2.54 12.74 10.18
C ARG A 268 -3.06 11.59 11.04
N LEU A 269 -2.20 10.75 11.60
CA LEU A 269 -2.67 9.64 12.43
C LEU A 269 -3.14 10.12 13.79
N VAL A 270 -4.39 9.80 14.09
CA VAL A 270 -4.92 9.83 15.45
C VAL A 270 -4.23 8.71 16.26
N PRO A 271 -3.52 9.02 17.37
CA PRO A 271 -2.80 8.02 18.17
C PRO A 271 -3.70 6.86 18.62
N GLY A 272 -3.23 5.63 18.40
CA GLY A 272 -3.98 4.41 18.72
C GLY A 272 -5.18 4.11 17.81
N TYR A 273 -5.60 5.07 16.97
CA TYR A 273 -6.82 4.98 16.16
C TYR A 273 -6.61 5.56 14.75
N PRO A 274 -5.66 5.03 13.95
CA PRO A 274 -5.28 5.62 12.67
C PRO A 274 -6.44 5.75 11.67
N MET A 275 -7.48 4.94 11.80
CA MET A 275 -8.70 5.04 10.97
C MET A 275 -9.56 6.27 11.29
N LEU A 276 -9.45 6.87 12.47
CA LEU A 276 -10.14 8.13 12.79
C LEU A 276 -9.54 9.33 12.06
N ALA A 277 -8.43 9.18 11.33
CA ALA A 277 -7.94 10.21 10.41
C ALA A 277 -8.86 10.40 9.19
N ALA A 278 -9.72 9.41 8.91
CA ALA A 278 -10.56 9.34 7.72
C ALA A 278 -11.92 10.03 7.91
N ALA A 279 -12.29 10.93 7.01
CA ALA A 279 -13.62 11.56 7.00
C ALA A 279 -14.78 10.53 6.95
N PRO A 280 -14.77 9.49 6.09
CA PRO A 280 -15.86 8.51 6.05
C PRO A 280 -16.09 7.76 7.36
N VAL A 281 -15.04 7.53 8.15
CA VAL A 281 -15.16 6.89 9.47
C VAL A 281 -15.80 7.86 10.46
N ARG A 282 -15.36 9.13 10.48
CA ARG A 282 -15.93 10.17 11.34
C ARG A 282 -17.41 10.41 11.04
N GLU A 283 -17.76 10.51 9.76
CA GLU A 283 -19.14 10.63 9.29
C GLU A 283 -20.00 9.44 9.73
N HIS A 284 -19.49 8.21 9.59
CA HIS A 284 -20.20 7.01 10.00
C HIS A 284 -20.41 6.94 11.52
N LEU A 285 -19.50 7.51 12.32
CA LEU A 285 -19.63 7.61 13.77
C LEU A 285 -20.56 8.75 14.20
N GLY A 286 -20.96 9.64 13.29
CA GLY A 286 -21.75 10.83 13.61
C GLY A 286 -21.05 11.72 14.62
N LEU A 287 -19.75 11.99 14.41
CA LEU A 287 -19.01 12.90 15.30
C LEU A 287 -19.61 14.30 15.24
N SER A 288 -19.73 14.95 16.40
CA SER A 288 -20.10 16.37 16.46
C SER A 288 -18.91 17.26 16.05
N ALA A 289 -19.19 18.49 15.60
CA ALA A 289 -18.15 19.46 15.26
C ALA A 289 -17.13 19.68 16.39
N ALA A 290 -17.59 19.69 17.65
CA ALA A 290 -16.73 19.81 18.82
C ALA A 290 -15.80 18.59 19.01
N GLN A 291 -16.32 17.37 18.77
CA GLN A 291 -15.50 16.16 18.81
C GLN A 291 -14.47 16.15 17.68
N GLU A 292 -14.85 16.60 16.48
CA GLU A 292 -13.93 16.71 15.34
C GLU A 292 -12.81 17.72 15.60
N GLU A 293 -13.14 18.89 16.18
CA GLU A 293 -12.16 19.90 16.59
C GLU A 293 -11.17 19.33 17.61
N GLN A 294 -11.67 18.63 18.63
CA GLN A 294 -10.81 17.97 19.63
C GLN A 294 -9.90 16.89 19.02
N LEU A 295 -10.42 16.06 18.11
CA LEU A 295 -9.60 15.06 17.41
C LEU A 295 -8.56 15.70 16.48
N ASN A 296 -8.90 16.82 15.82
CA ASN A 296 -7.97 17.55 14.98
C ASN A 296 -6.82 18.14 15.82
N ALA A 297 -7.11 18.71 16.99
CA ALA A 297 -6.09 19.21 17.90
C ALA A 297 -5.10 18.10 18.34
N ILE A 298 -5.60 16.91 18.70
CA ILE A 298 -4.75 15.75 19.02
C ILE A 298 -3.91 15.32 17.81
N THR A 299 -4.50 15.34 16.62
CA THR A 299 -3.82 14.98 15.37
C THR A 299 -2.68 15.94 15.06
N GLU A 300 -2.91 17.24 15.19
CA GLU A 300 -1.90 18.29 15.00
C GLU A 300 -0.76 18.19 16.02
N GLU A 301 -1.08 17.95 17.31
CA GLU A 301 -0.06 17.70 18.33
C GLU A 301 0.77 16.45 17.99
N SER A 302 0.12 15.38 17.52
CA SER A 302 0.80 14.16 17.06
C SER A 302 1.79 14.45 15.93
N ALA A 303 1.34 15.21 14.92
CA ALA A 303 2.15 15.61 13.78
C ALA A 303 3.38 16.40 14.22
N ALA A 304 3.19 17.41 15.08
CA ALA A 304 4.26 18.25 15.61
C ALA A 304 5.29 17.43 16.40
N ARG A 305 4.85 16.49 17.24
CA ARG A 305 5.74 15.63 18.03
C ARG A 305 6.53 14.66 17.16
N ARG A 306 5.89 14.06 16.15
CA ARG A 306 6.57 13.20 15.19
C ARG A 306 7.62 13.99 14.40
N GLU A 307 7.30 15.20 13.98
CA GLU A 307 8.25 16.08 13.30
C GLU A 307 9.44 16.44 14.21
N ASN A 308 9.19 16.83 15.47
CA ASN A 308 10.26 17.08 16.44
C ASN A 308 11.15 15.84 16.62
N THR A 309 10.55 14.65 16.76
CA THR A 309 11.30 13.39 16.85
C THR A 309 12.14 13.13 15.60
N ARG A 310 11.64 13.45 14.40
CA ARG A 310 12.42 13.36 13.16
C ARG A 310 13.60 14.32 13.16
N GLN A 311 13.39 15.58 13.54
CA GLN A 311 14.44 16.60 13.61
C GLN A 311 15.52 16.22 14.64
N GLU A 312 15.13 15.69 15.79
CA GLU A 312 16.05 15.19 16.81
C GLU A 312 16.92 14.05 16.26
N LYS A 313 16.31 13.05 15.60
CA LYS A 313 17.04 11.95 14.95
C LYS A 313 18.01 12.45 13.88
N LEU A 314 17.62 13.43 13.07
CA LEU A 314 18.49 14.03 12.05
C LEU A 314 19.66 14.80 12.67
N SER A 315 19.45 15.42 13.82
CA SER A 315 20.51 16.10 14.59
C SER A 315 21.43 15.15 15.37
N GLY A 316 21.24 13.83 15.26
CA GLY A 316 22.04 12.83 15.97
C GLY A 316 21.74 12.73 17.47
N LYS A 317 20.66 13.36 17.94
CA LYS A 317 20.19 13.21 19.32
C LYS A 317 19.41 11.91 19.43
N ALA A 318 19.71 11.12 20.48
CA ALA A 318 18.91 9.97 20.82
C ALA A 318 17.53 10.46 21.27
N ALA A 319 16.53 10.35 20.39
CA ALA A 319 15.15 10.57 20.78
C ALA A 319 14.80 9.54 21.87
N THR A 320 14.31 9.99 23.03
CA THR A 320 13.86 9.10 24.10
C THR A 320 12.56 8.42 23.65
N SER A 321 12.69 7.23 23.04
CA SER A 321 11.57 6.36 22.62
C SER A 321 10.47 6.25 23.69
N ASP A 322 10.88 6.22 24.96
CA ASP A 322 9.98 6.16 26.12
C ASP A 322 9.07 7.37 26.28
N THR A 323 9.52 8.56 25.86
CA THR A 323 8.72 9.79 25.96
C THR A 323 7.61 9.81 24.93
N LEU A 324 7.90 9.37 23.70
CA LEU A 324 6.91 9.26 22.64
C LEU A 324 5.86 8.18 22.95
N SER A 325 6.31 7.01 23.43
CA SER A 325 5.42 5.90 23.80
C SER A 325 4.44 6.27 24.93
N LYS A 326 4.93 6.93 25.99
CA LYS A 326 4.07 7.43 27.08
C LYS A 326 3.05 8.46 26.61
N TRP A 327 3.46 9.36 25.72
CA TRP A 327 2.55 10.33 25.14
C TRP A 327 1.49 9.66 24.25
N GLU A 328 1.87 8.71 23.39
CA GLU A 328 0.91 7.99 22.53
C GLU A 328 -0.14 7.24 23.36
N ALA A 329 0.26 6.63 24.48
CA ALA A 329 -0.68 6.01 25.42
C ALA A 329 -1.65 7.03 26.05
N THR A 330 -1.14 8.21 26.40
CA THR A 330 -1.96 9.30 26.96
C THR A 330 -2.93 9.87 25.92
N ALA A 331 -2.44 10.13 24.70
CA ALA A 331 -3.24 10.63 23.60
C ALA A 331 -4.35 9.63 23.20
N LYS A 332 -4.05 8.32 23.23
CA LYS A 332 -5.06 7.28 23.03
C LYS A 332 -6.21 7.40 24.04
N LEU A 333 -5.91 7.58 25.32
CA LEU A 333 -6.94 7.75 26.35
C LEU A 333 -7.76 9.03 26.14
N GLN A 334 -7.13 10.10 25.66
CA GLN A 334 -7.84 11.33 25.30
C GLN A 334 -8.82 11.09 24.13
N VAL A 335 -8.39 10.34 23.10
CA VAL A 335 -9.26 9.96 21.98
C VAL A 335 -10.45 9.12 22.48
N GLU A 336 -10.21 8.14 23.36
CA GLU A 336 -11.27 7.33 23.98
C GLU A 336 -12.24 8.20 24.80
N ALA A 337 -11.77 9.27 25.44
CA ALA A 337 -12.61 10.20 26.21
C ALA A 337 -13.43 11.17 25.32
N ILE A 338 -12.97 11.48 24.10
CA ILE A 338 -13.72 12.28 23.13
C ILE A 338 -14.91 11.48 22.58
N LEU A 339 -14.73 10.18 22.35
CA LEU A 339 -15.75 9.30 21.80
C LEU A 339 -16.73 8.84 22.87
N THR A 340 -18.02 8.83 22.53
CA THR A 340 -19.01 8.17 23.39
C THR A 340 -18.77 6.64 23.41
N PRO A 341 -19.19 5.91 24.46
CA PRO A 341 -19.07 4.45 24.49
C PRO A 341 -19.71 3.76 23.28
N ARG A 342 -20.84 4.30 22.78
CA ARG A 342 -21.50 3.83 21.56
C ARG A 342 -20.63 4.04 20.33
N GLN A 343 -20.05 5.23 20.15
CA GLN A 343 -19.15 5.52 19.04
C GLN A 343 -17.90 4.63 19.07
N LEU A 344 -17.33 4.39 20.24
CA LEU A 344 -16.17 3.50 20.38
C LEU A 344 -16.53 2.05 20.01
N ALA A 345 -17.70 1.56 20.43
CA ALA A 345 -18.19 0.24 20.05
C ALA A 345 -18.39 0.13 18.52
N THR A 346 -19.04 1.13 17.90
CA THR A 346 -19.22 1.19 16.45
C THR A 346 -17.89 1.26 15.71
N PHE A 347 -16.92 2.05 16.19
CA PHE A 347 -15.59 2.12 15.61
C PHE A 347 -14.89 0.75 15.62
N ASN A 348 -14.89 0.08 16.77
CA ASN A 348 -14.29 -1.25 16.91
C ASN A 348 -14.95 -2.27 15.99
N GLU A 349 -16.26 -2.18 15.79
CA GLU A 349 -16.98 -3.03 14.86
C GLU A 349 -16.57 -2.78 13.40
N ILE A 350 -16.45 -1.52 12.97
CA ILE A 350 -15.96 -1.18 11.61
C ILE A 350 -14.55 -1.75 11.42
N GLU A 351 -13.66 -1.52 12.38
CA GLU A 351 -12.28 -2.01 12.31
C GLU A 351 -12.24 -3.54 12.23
N PHE A 352 -13.04 -4.22 13.06
CA PHE A 352 -13.14 -5.67 13.05
C PHE A 352 -13.65 -6.21 11.72
N ARG A 353 -14.75 -5.65 11.18
CA ARG A 353 -15.32 -6.07 9.89
C ARG A 353 -14.34 -5.90 8.74
N ARG A 354 -13.52 -4.85 8.74
CA ARG A 354 -12.47 -4.67 7.71
C ARG A 354 -11.35 -5.68 7.85
N LYS A 355 -10.92 -5.98 9.08
CA LYS A 355 -9.94 -7.05 9.32
C LYS A 355 -10.48 -8.41 8.87
N ALA A 356 -11.75 -8.68 9.15
CA ALA A 356 -12.43 -9.89 8.68
C ALA A 356 -12.53 -9.94 7.16
N ALA A 357 -12.89 -8.84 6.50
CA ALA A 357 -12.91 -8.72 5.03
C ALA A 357 -11.55 -9.04 4.41
N LEU A 358 -10.47 -8.48 4.98
CA LEU A 358 -9.10 -8.78 4.57
C LEU A 358 -8.74 -10.25 4.79
N ALA A 359 -9.14 -10.84 5.92
CA ALA A 359 -8.91 -12.24 6.21
C ALA A 359 -9.64 -13.14 5.21
N LEU A 360 -10.88 -12.78 4.89
CA LEU A 360 -11.70 -13.44 3.87
C LEU A 360 -11.27 -13.06 2.46
N GLY A 361 -10.23 -12.26 2.24
CA GLY A 361 -9.60 -12.11 0.92
C GLY A 361 -8.89 -13.39 0.47
N TYR A 362 -8.58 -14.28 1.41
CA TYR A 362 -7.79 -15.49 1.19
C TYR A 362 -8.69 -16.74 1.06
N PRO A 363 -8.61 -17.52 -0.03
CA PRO A 363 -9.45 -18.70 -0.24
C PRO A 363 -9.40 -19.72 0.90
N GLU A 364 -8.20 -20.02 1.41
CA GLU A 364 -8.01 -20.99 2.50
C GLU A 364 -8.68 -20.56 3.81
N LYS A 365 -8.82 -19.25 4.03
CA LYS A 365 -9.54 -18.71 5.19
C LYS A 365 -11.06 -18.78 5.01
N ARG A 366 -11.55 -18.61 3.77
CA ARG A 366 -12.98 -18.80 3.44
C ARG A 366 -13.41 -20.25 3.68
N GLU A 367 -12.55 -21.21 3.33
CA GLU A 367 -12.78 -22.64 3.58
C GLU A 367 -12.85 -22.95 5.08
N LYS A 368 -11.93 -22.40 5.89
CA LYS A 368 -11.93 -22.56 7.36
C LYS A 368 -13.20 -22.02 8.03
N VAL A 369 -13.82 -21.00 7.45
CA VAL A 369 -15.10 -20.44 7.92
C VAL A 369 -16.28 -21.31 7.49
N GLY A 370 -16.09 -22.26 6.57
CA GLY A 370 -17.15 -23.11 6.05
C GLY A 370 -18.07 -22.35 5.08
N MET A 371 -17.49 -21.49 4.23
CA MET A 371 -18.26 -20.80 3.19
C MET A 371 -18.75 -21.77 2.12
N THR A 372 -20.00 -21.59 1.67
CA THR A 372 -20.59 -22.35 0.58
C THR A 372 -20.08 -21.87 -0.78
N GLU A 373 -20.16 -22.70 -1.82
CA GLU A 373 -19.79 -22.32 -3.19
C GLU A 373 -20.55 -21.07 -3.68
N GLN A 374 -21.83 -20.94 -3.31
CA GLN A 374 -22.63 -19.76 -3.62
C GLN A 374 -22.07 -18.49 -2.94
N GLN A 375 -21.66 -18.59 -1.68
CA GLN A 375 -21.02 -17.47 -0.97
C GLN A 375 -19.65 -17.14 -1.60
N PHE A 376 -18.85 -18.15 -1.97
CA PHE A 376 -17.59 -17.94 -2.69
C PHE A 376 -17.79 -17.17 -4.00
N ALA A 377 -18.75 -17.59 -4.82
CA ALA A 377 -19.07 -16.91 -6.07
C ALA A 377 -19.57 -15.46 -5.83
N ALA A 378 -20.38 -15.24 -4.78
CA ALA A 378 -20.83 -13.91 -4.39
C ALA A 378 -19.67 -13.00 -3.95
N PHE A 379 -18.73 -13.52 -3.16
CA PHE A 379 -17.52 -12.80 -2.76
C PHE A 379 -16.66 -12.43 -3.96
N GLN A 380 -16.41 -13.36 -4.88
CA GLN A 380 -15.64 -13.09 -6.10
C GLN A 380 -16.27 -11.99 -6.96
N ARG A 381 -17.61 -12.01 -7.10
CA ARG A 381 -18.34 -10.95 -7.82
C ARG A 381 -18.18 -9.60 -7.13
N LEU A 382 -18.35 -9.57 -5.80
CA LEU A 382 -18.20 -8.35 -5.00
C LEU A 382 -16.76 -7.81 -5.04
N ASP A 383 -15.76 -8.68 -4.99
CA ASP A 383 -14.34 -8.30 -5.10
C ASP A 383 -14.07 -7.66 -6.47
N LYS A 384 -14.61 -8.24 -7.55
CA LYS A 384 -14.52 -7.67 -8.91
C LYS A 384 -15.22 -6.31 -9.02
N GLU A 385 -16.44 -6.19 -8.51
CA GLU A 385 -17.20 -4.94 -8.52
C GLU A 385 -16.47 -3.84 -7.72
N THR A 386 -16.01 -4.18 -6.52
CA THR A 386 -15.24 -3.29 -5.65
C THR A 386 -13.96 -2.83 -6.35
N HIS A 387 -13.21 -3.76 -6.95
CA HIS A 387 -12.01 -3.43 -7.69
C HIS A 387 -12.29 -2.45 -8.84
N GLN A 388 -13.34 -2.69 -9.63
CA GLN A 388 -13.75 -1.77 -10.70
C GLN A 388 -14.14 -0.39 -10.17
N ARG A 389 -14.87 -0.31 -9.05
CA ARG A 389 -15.23 0.96 -8.42
C ARG A 389 -13.99 1.73 -7.95
N ARG A 390 -13.05 1.03 -7.28
CA ARG A 390 -11.77 1.60 -6.85
C ARG A 390 -10.95 2.10 -8.06
N TYR A 391 -10.95 1.36 -9.16
CA TYR A 391 -10.29 1.76 -10.41
C TYR A 391 -10.89 3.04 -11.01
N ARG A 392 -12.22 3.15 -11.07
CA ARG A 392 -12.89 4.36 -11.56
C ARG A 392 -12.55 5.59 -10.72
N ILE A 393 -12.60 5.46 -9.39
CA ILE A 393 -12.17 6.52 -8.46
C ILE A 393 -10.72 6.93 -8.75
N ASP A 394 -9.81 5.96 -8.92
CA ASP A 394 -8.42 6.25 -9.21
C ASP A 394 -8.23 7.01 -10.51
N CYS A 395 -8.92 6.62 -11.59
CA CYS A 395 -8.91 7.32 -12.87
C CYS A 395 -9.45 8.75 -12.76
N GLU A 396 -10.58 8.94 -12.08
CA GLU A 396 -11.21 10.25 -11.91
C GLU A 396 -10.30 11.21 -11.12
N MET A 397 -9.81 10.74 -9.96
CA MET A 397 -8.94 11.55 -9.11
C MET A 397 -7.63 11.88 -9.82
N LEU A 398 -7.10 10.95 -10.62
CA LEU A 398 -5.90 11.21 -11.40
C LEU A 398 -6.16 12.21 -12.52
N ALA A 399 -7.29 12.11 -13.23
CA ALA A 399 -7.65 13.08 -14.26
C ALA A 399 -7.74 14.49 -13.66
N ARG A 400 -8.32 14.62 -12.46
CA ARG A 400 -8.33 15.88 -11.69
C ARG A 400 -6.93 16.35 -11.31
N ALA A 401 -6.07 15.45 -10.84
CA ALA A 401 -4.70 15.77 -10.47
C ALA A 401 -3.85 16.20 -11.67
N LEU A 402 -4.03 15.58 -12.83
CA LEU A 402 -3.37 16.01 -14.06
C LEU A 402 -3.95 17.34 -14.57
N GLY A 403 -5.27 17.54 -14.42
CA GLY A 403 -5.95 18.78 -14.78
C GLY A 403 -5.55 20.00 -13.95
N SER A 404 -4.96 19.82 -12.76
CA SER A 404 -4.37 20.93 -11.99
C SER A 404 -3.01 21.39 -12.52
N LEU A 405 -2.41 20.62 -13.44
CA LEU A 405 -1.18 20.96 -14.14
C LEU A 405 -1.51 21.62 -15.48
N SER A 406 -0.75 22.66 -15.83
CA SER A 406 -0.84 23.26 -17.17
C SER A 406 -0.40 22.27 -18.27
N PRO A 407 -0.83 22.45 -19.54
CA PRO A 407 -0.44 21.57 -20.63
C PRO A 407 1.08 21.38 -20.75
N ARG A 408 1.85 22.46 -20.58
CA ARG A 408 3.33 22.41 -20.60
C ARG A 408 3.91 21.57 -19.46
N GLN A 409 3.30 21.60 -18.27
CA GLN A 409 3.74 20.79 -17.14
C GLN A 409 3.41 19.31 -17.35
N GLN A 410 2.26 19.01 -17.97
CA GLN A 410 1.88 17.64 -18.32
C GLN A 410 2.83 17.06 -19.39
N GLU A 411 3.23 17.85 -20.38
CA GLU A 411 4.21 17.45 -21.39
C GLU A 411 5.57 17.15 -20.75
N ARG A 412 6.08 18.05 -19.89
CA ARG A 412 7.33 17.79 -19.14
C ARG A 412 7.24 16.56 -18.24
N LEU A 413 6.09 16.30 -17.63
CA LEU A 413 5.86 15.09 -16.84
C LEU A 413 5.91 13.84 -17.72
N ARG A 414 5.31 13.87 -18.91
CA ARG A 414 5.40 12.79 -19.92
C ARG A 414 6.84 12.55 -20.33
N GLU A 415 7.59 13.59 -20.69
CA GLU A 415 9.01 13.48 -21.06
C GLU A 415 9.85 12.87 -19.92
N LYS A 416 9.57 13.25 -18.68
CA LYS A 416 10.28 12.70 -17.51
C LYS A 416 9.97 11.21 -17.31
N ILE A 417 8.71 10.82 -17.47
CA ILE A 417 8.29 9.42 -17.42
C ILE A 417 8.94 8.62 -18.56
N ASP A 418 8.91 9.15 -19.78
CA ASP A 418 9.53 8.55 -20.96
C ASP A 418 11.02 8.29 -20.72
N ARG A 419 11.75 9.34 -20.30
CA ARG A 419 13.18 9.24 -19.97
C ARG A 419 13.46 8.23 -18.87
N LYS A 420 12.62 8.15 -17.84
CA LYS A 420 12.84 7.33 -16.65
C LYS A 420 12.50 5.86 -16.87
N PHE A 421 11.45 5.55 -17.63
CA PHE A 421 10.90 4.19 -17.73
C PHE A 421 11.10 3.55 -19.11
N TYR A 422 11.17 4.34 -20.16
CA TYR A 422 11.29 3.85 -21.55
C TYR A 422 12.68 4.16 -22.15
N GLY A 423 13.44 5.07 -21.53
CA GLY A 423 14.77 5.49 -21.99
C GLY A 423 14.69 6.65 -22.99
N LYS A 424 15.83 7.11 -23.51
CA LYS A 424 15.81 8.09 -24.60
C LYS A 424 15.12 7.45 -25.80
N THR A 425 13.96 7.99 -26.18
CA THR A 425 13.54 7.93 -27.58
C THR A 425 14.69 8.54 -28.37
N VAL A 426 15.31 7.74 -29.23
CA VAL A 426 16.09 8.29 -30.34
C VAL A 426 15.04 8.95 -31.22
N THR A 427 14.63 10.16 -30.86
CA THR A 427 13.95 11.05 -31.80
C THR A 427 14.94 11.26 -32.93
N GLY A 428 14.48 10.91 -34.13
CA GLY A 428 15.30 10.76 -35.31
C GLY A 428 16.30 11.89 -35.50
N SER A 429 17.50 11.49 -35.92
CA SER A 429 18.31 12.28 -36.83
C SER A 429 17.43 12.84 -37.94
N GLU A 430 17.28 14.16 -37.96
CA GLU A 430 17.26 14.90 -39.23
C GLU A 430 18.70 15.26 -39.59
#